data_AF-A0A8T5F1G9-F1
#
_entry.id   AF-A0A8T5F1G9-F1
#
_cell.length_a   1.000
_cell.length_b   1.000
_cell.length_c   1.000
_cell.angle_alpha   90.00
_cell.angle_beta   90.00
_cell.angle_gamma   90.00
#
_symmetry.space_group_name_H-M   'P 1'
#
loop_
_entity.id
_entity.type
_entity.pdbx_description
1 polymer ?
#
loop_
_entity_poly.entity_id
_entity_poly.type
_entity_poly.pdbx_seq_one_letter_code
_entity_poly.pdbx_strand_id
1 'polypeptide(L)'
;MALVGFHFKKITAEKKKPATGKISVNNNVVISKLQEAKLNMGVSKQAGIEFSFEFTVKYTPDIGSITLEGAVVYMGPEDKVKEILDKWQKEKKLTPDVVEQVYNHILHKCNVQSLILGRDMQLPAHIQLPRVSGK
;
A
#
# COMPACT_ATOMS: atom_id res chain seq x y z
N MET A 1 -0.37 11.31 -14.24
CA MET A 1 0.55 10.16 -14.44
C MET A 1 -0.31 8.92 -14.59
N ALA A 2 0.20 7.87 -15.23
CA ALA A 2 -0.53 6.60 -15.35
C ALA A 2 0.10 5.55 -14.44
N LEU A 3 -0.72 4.81 -13.70
CA LEU A 3 -0.26 3.62 -13.01
C LEU A 3 0.02 2.52 -14.05
N VAL A 4 1.22 1.95 -14.01
CA VAL A 4 1.64 0.91 -14.96
C VAL A 4 1.97 -0.42 -14.29
N GLY A 5 2.18 -0.43 -12.97
CA GLY A 5 2.50 -1.65 -12.26
C GLY A 5 2.20 -1.56 -10.77
N PHE A 6 1.78 -2.69 -10.20
CA PHE A 6 1.65 -2.90 -8.76
C PHE A 6 2.08 -4.33 -8.46
N HIS A 7 2.97 -4.51 -7.49
CA HIS A 7 3.36 -5.84 -7.04
C HIS A 7 3.68 -5.87 -5.56
N PHE A 8 3.46 -7.04 -4.95
CA PHE A 8 3.95 -7.31 -3.60
C PHE A 8 5.37 -7.87 -3.69
N LYS A 9 6.24 -7.37 -2.82
CA LYS A 9 7.61 -7.86 -2.64
C LYS A 9 7.66 -8.90 -1.52
N LYS A 10 6.91 -8.67 -0.43
CA LYS A 10 6.85 -9.56 0.72
C LYS A 10 5.49 -9.49 1.38
N ILE A 11 4.97 -10.63 1.77
CA ILE A 11 3.72 -10.75 2.52
C ILE A 11 4.03 -11.54 3.78
N THR A 12 3.74 -10.96 4.94
CA THR A 12 3.85 -11.62 6.25
C THR A 12 2.49 -11.54 6.93
N ALA A 13 1.99 -12.67 7.41
CA ALA A 13 0.78 -12.73 8.21
C ALA A 13 1.04 -13.68 9.39
N GLU A 14 0.72 -13.23 10.59
CA GLU A 14 0.97 -13.97 11.82
C GLU A 14 -0.23 -13.84 12.76
N LYS A 15 -0.70 -14.97 13.28
CA LYS A 15 -1.60 -15.03 14.45
C LYS A 15 -0.80 -15.55 15.63
N LYS A 16 -0.71 -14.73 16.67
CA LYS A 16 0.08 -15.00 17.88
C LYS A 16 -0.77 -15.53 19.02
N LYS A 17 -1.95 -14.92 19.22
CA LYS A 17 -2.83 -15.23 20.36
C LYS A 17 -4.28 -15.38 19.92
N PRO A 18 -5.10 -16.14 20.67
CA PRO A 18 -6.53 -16.16 20.46
C PRO A 18 -7.14 -14.77 20.71
N ALA A 19 -8.17 -14.45 19.95
CA ALA A 19 -8.91 -13.21 20.02
C ALA A 19 -9.82 -13.20 21.27
N THR A 20 -9.36 -12.64 22.40
CA THR A 20 -10.14 -12.56 23.65
C THR A 20 -10.29 -11.10 24.12
N GLY A 21 -11.53 -10.67 24.38
CA GLY A 21 -11.82 -9.34 24.94
C GLY A 21 -12.03 -8.25 23.88
N LYS A 22 -11.75 -6.99 24.24
CA LYS A 22 -11.86 -5.85 23.32
C LYS A 22 -10.66 -5.85 22.37
N ILE A 23 -10.94 -5.99 21.07
CA ILE A 23 -9.92 -6.01 20.03
C ILE A 23 -9.89 -4.64 19.36
N SER A 24 -8.70 -4.06 19.25
CA SER A 24 -8.47 -2.87 18.44
C SER A 24 -7.64 -3.25 17.21
N VAL A 25 -7.95 -2.62 16.08
CA VAL A 25 -7.24 -2.85 14.83
C VAL A 25 -6.72 -1.53 14.30
N ASN A 26 -5.41 -1.49 14.03
CA ASN A 26 -4.74 -0.30 13.51
C ASN A 26 -4.11 -0.63 12.15
N ASN A 27 -4.46 0.16 11.13
CA ASN A 27 -3.95 0.04 9.77
C ASN A 27 -3.06 1.25 9.47
N ASN A 28 -1.86 1.00 8.97
CA ASN A 28 -0.91 2.05 8.63
C ASN A 28 -0.27 1.80 7.27
N VAL A 29 0.00 2.86 6.52
CA VAL A 29 0.68 2.81 5.21
C VAL A 29 1.85 3.78 5.23
N VAL A 30 3.04 3.27 4.93
CA VAL A 30 4.26 4.07 4.85
C VAL A 30 4.87 3.90 3.47
N ILE A 31 5.11 5.02 2.79
CA ILE A 31 5.95 5.04 1.58
C ILE A 31 7.41 5.09 2.07
N SER A 32 8.13 3.98 1.89
CA SER A 32 9.48 3.81 2.42
C SER A 32 10.56 4.35 1.48
N LYS A 33 10.31 4.31 0.16
CA LYS A 33 11.30 4.70 -0.84
C LYS A 33 10.65 5.18 -2.13
N LEU A 34 11.33 6.14 -2.78
CA LEU A 34 11.00 6.64 -4.10
C LEU A 34 12.23 6.44 -5.00
N GLN A 35 12.06 5.80 -6.16
CA GLN A 35 13.16 5.57 -7.11
C GLN A 35 12.70 5.84 -8.54
N GLU A 36 13.62 6.27 -9.40
CA GLU A 36 13.36 6.36 -10.84
C GLU A 36 13.27 4.93 -11.42
N ALA A 37 12.20 4.67 -12.16
CA ALA A 37 12.00 3.44 -12.91
C ALA A 37 12.13 3.74 -14.41
N LYS A 38 13.11 3.13 -15.07
CA LYS A 38 13.26 3.22 -16.53
C LYS A 38 12.40 2.15 -17.17
N LEU A 39 11.29 2.55 -17.77
CA LEU A 39 10.36 1.64 -18.41
C LEU A 39 10.68 1.55 -19.90
N ASN A 40 11.09 0.36 -20.35
CA ASN A 40 11.31 0.07 -21.76
C ASN A 40 9.98 -0.39 -22.39
N MET A 41 9.21 0.54 -22.96
CA MET A 41 7.94 0.28 -23.64
C MET A 41 8.15 0.06 -25.15
N GLY A 42 9.08 -0.83 -25.51
CA GLY A 42 9.40 -1.19 -26.90
C GLY A 42 10.05 -0.07 -27.72
N VAL A 43 9.26 0.90 -28.18
CA VAL A 43 9.68 1.96 -29.13
C VAL A 43 10.02 3.28 -28.44
N SER A 44 9.50 3.52 -27.23
CA SER A 44 9.79 4.72 -26.45
C SER A 44 10.29 4.34 -25.04
N LYS A 45 11.32 5.06 -24.59
CA LYS A 45 11.72 5.07 -23.18
C LYS A 45 10.83 6.11 -22.50
N GLN A 46 10.02 5.67 -21.54
CA GLN A 46 9.24 6.58 -20.72
C GLN A 46 9.78 6.57 -19.30
N ALA A 47 9.88 7.75 -18.71
CA ALA A 47 10.29 7.92 -17.34
C ALA A 47 9.17 7.43 -16.41
N GLY A 48 9.56 6.72 -15.37
CA GLY A 48 8.66 6.25 -14.33
C GLY A 48 9.22 6.50 -12.95
N ILE A 49 8.35 6.38 -11.96
CA ILE A 49 8.69 6.42 -10.55
C ILE A 49 8.13 5.16 -9.90
N GLU A 50 9.01 4.47 -9.18
CA GLU A 50 8.66 3.38 -8.28
C GLU A 50 8.54 3.89 -6.84
N PHE A 51 7.37 3.66 -6.26
CA PHE A 51 7.03 3.94 -4.87
C PHE A 51 7.05 2.64 -4.09
N SER A 52 8.10 2.39 -3.30
CA SER A 52 8.10 1.28 -2.36
C SER A 52 7.25 1.64 -1.14
N PHE A 53 6.40 0.70 -0.72
CA PHE A 53 5.50 0.89 0.40
C PHE A 53 5.52 -0.30 1.37
N GLU A 54 5.13 -0.02 2.61
CA GLU A 54 4.80 -0.99 3.63
C GLU A 54 3.40 -0.69 4.17
N PHE A 55 2.51 -1.68 4.08
CA PHE A 55 1.18 -1.65 4.65
C PHE A 55 1.13 -2.62 5.83
N THR A 56 0.73 -2.14 7.00
CA THR A 56 0.71 -2.94 8.22
C THR A 56 -0.63 -2.86 8.94
N VAL A 57 -1.19 -4.02 9.29
CA VAL A 57 -2.38 -4.19 10.12
C VAL A 57 -1.95 -4.83 11.43
N LYS A 58 -2.21 -4.18 12.56
CA LYS A 58 -1.90 -4.70 13.90
C LYS A 58 -3.18 -4.93 14.69
N TYR A 59 -3.30 -6.12 15.29
CA TYR A 59 -4.42 -6.50 16.14
C TYR A 59 -3.99 -6.49 17.61
N THR A 60 -4.56 -5.59 18.41
CA THR A 60 -4.26 -5.45 19.84
C THR A 60 -5.33 -6.09 20.72
N PRO A 61 -4.96 -6.74 21.84
CA PRO A 61 -3.60 -6.90 22.38
C PRO A 61 -2.81 -8.08 21.75
N ASP A 62 -1.78 -7.76 20.95
CA ASP A 62 -0.84 -8.69 20.27
C ASP A 62 -1.46 -10.02 19.80
N ILE A 63 -2.61 -9.92 19.14
CA ILE A 63 -3.39 -11.06 18.61
C ILE A 63 -2.73 -11.56 17.33
N GLY A 64 -2.22 -10.64 16.53
CA GLY A 64 -1.56 -10.93 15.27
C GLY A 64 -1.22 -9.66 14.51
N SER A 65 -0.57 -9.84 13.37
CA SER A 65 -0.22 -8.76 12.46
C SER A 65 -0.14 -9.23 11.03
N ILE A 66 -0.45 -8.32 10.10
CA ILE A 66 -0.28 -8.52 8.66
C ILE A 66 0.60 -7.38 8.17
N THR A 67 1.67 -7.70 7.45
CA THR A 67 2.57 -6.73 6.83
C THR A 67 2.74 -7.08 5.36
N LEU A 68 2.37 -6.14 4.50
CA LEU A 68 2.46 -6.23 3.05
C LEU A 68 3.48 -5.19 2.58
N GLU A 69 4.60 -5.65 2.05
CA GLU A 69 5.60 -4.80 1.41
C GLU A 69 5.48 -4.95 -0.10
N GLY A 70 5.59 -3.86 -0.83
CA GLY A 70 5.47 -3.89 -2.28
C GLY A 70 5.94 -2.61 -2.93
N ALA A 71 5.68 -2.51 -4.23
CA ALA A 71 5.93 -1.28 -4.96
C ALA A 71 4.84 -0.98 -5.98
N VAL A 72 4.65 0.31 -6.20
CA VAL A 72 3.73 0.87 -7.19
C VAL A 72 4.53 1.66 -8.20
N VAL A 73 4.31 1.42 -9.49
CA VAL A 73 5.05 2.07 -10.57
C VAL A 73 4.13 3.00 -11.34
N TYR A 74 4.47 4.28 -11.37
CA TYR A 74 3.80 5.29 -12.17
C TYR A 74 4.68 5.72 -13.33
N MET A 75 4.04 6.07 -14.44
CA MET A 75 4.69 6.56 -15.65
C MET A 75 4.16 7.95 -15.98
N GLY A 76 5.04 8.81 -16.49
CA GLY A 76 4.68 10.18 -16.84
C GLY A 76 5.76 10.90 -17.66
N PRO A 77 5.53 12.18 -17.99
CA PRO A 77 6.54 13.03 -18.62
C PRO A 77 7.80 13.12 -17.76
N GLU A 78 8.97 13.11 -18.38
CA GLU A 78 10.28 13.10 -17.71
C GLU A 78 10.45 14.30 -16.75
N ASP A 79 10.00 15.49 -17.16
CA ASP A 79 10.08 16.70 -16.35
C ASP A 79 9.30 16.57 -15.03
N LYS A 80 8.09 15.99 -15.08
CA LYS A 80 7.28 15.72 -13.89
C LYS A 80 7.91 14.66 -13.01
N VAL A 81 8.51 13.63 -13.61
CA VAL A 81 9.18 12.56 -12.87
C VAL A 81 10.35 13.12 -12.06
N LYS A 82 11.20 13.93 -12.68
CA LYS A 82 12.32 14.60 -12.01
C LYS A 82 11.84 15.55 -10.92
N GLU A 83 10.82 16.36 -11.18
CA GLU A 83 10.25 17.27 -10.18
C GLU A 83 9.80 16.54 -8.90
N ILE A 84 9.11 15.40 -9.05
CA ILE A 84 8.63 14.61 -7.90
C ILE A 84 9.80 13.98 -7.15
N LEU A 85 10.79 13.43 -7.86
CA LEU A 85 12.00 12.86 -7.25
C LEU A 85 12.78 13.91 -6.45
N ASP A 86 12.97 15.10 -7.02
CA ASP A 86 13.69 16.21 -6.37
C ASP A 86 12.94 16.72 -5.13
N LYS A 87 11.62 16.88 -5.22
CA LYS A 87 10.78 17.27 -4.06
C LYS A 87 10.85 16.24 -2.93
N TRP A 88 10.78 14.95 -3.28
CA TRP A 88 10.91 13.88 -2.30
C TRP A 88 12.29 13.86 -1.65
N GLN A 89 13.37 14.09 -2.40
CA GLN A 89 14.71 14.14 -1.83
C GLN A 89 14.91 15.32 -0.87
N LYS A 90 14.35 16.49 -1.19
CA LYS A 90 14.48 17.71 -0.38
C LYS A 90 13.60 17.70 0.86
N GLU A 91 12.34 17.28 0.73
CA GLU A 91 11.33 17.46 1.78
C GLU A 91 10.77 16.15 2.33
N LYS A 92 11.06 15.00 1.70
CA LYS A 92 10.37 13.71 1.93
C LYS A 92 8.84 13.85 1.88
N LYS A 93 8.35 14.80 1.07
CA LYS A 93 6.94 15.06 0.85
C LYS A 93 6.63 14.87 -0.63
N LEU A 94 5.50 14.22 -0.88
CA LEU A 94 4.91 14.12 -2.21
C LEU A 94 3.90 15.25 -2.38
N THR A 95 3.68 15.69 -3.62
CA THR A 95 2.62 16.65 -3.92
C THR A 95 1.25 16.02 -3.62
N PRO A 96 0.25 16.79 -3.15
CA PRO A 96 -1.03 16.25 -2.71
C PRO A 96 -1.73 15.34 -3.73
N ASP A 97 -1.69 15.70 -5.02
CA ASP A 97 -2.24 14.89 -6.13
C ASP A 97 -1.59 13.50 -6.24
N VAL A 98 -0.27 13.44 -6.09
CA VAL A 98 0.50 12.18 -6.17
C VAL A 98 0.27 11.34 -4.92
N VAL A 99 0.20 11.99 -3.75
CA VAL A 99 -0.14 11.33 -2.47
C VAL A 99 -1.49 10.63 -2.62
N GLU A 100 -2.53 11.35 -3.02
CA GLU A 100 -3.88 10.80 -3.07
C GLU A 100 -3.96 9.59 -4.01
N GLN A 101 -3.42 9.71 -5.23
CA GLN A 101 -3.45 8.63 -6.21
C GLN A 101 -2.69 7.38 -5.72
N VAL A 102 -1.47 7.57 -5.20
CA VAL A 102 -0.61 6.45 -4.74
C VAL A 102 -1.23 5.79 -3.52
N TYR A 103 -1.63 6.57 -2.51
CA TYR A 103 -2.21 6.04 -1.27
C TYR A 103 -3.53 5.32 -1.54
N ASN A 104 -4.43 5.89 -2.33
CA ASN A 104 -5.70 5.23 -2.64
C ASN A 104 -5.49 3.89 -3.36
N HIS A 105 -4.52 3.83 -4.27
CA HIS A 105 -4.21 2.57 -4.96
C HIS A 105 -3.63 1.51 -4.02
N ILE A 106 -2.67 1.90 -3.18
CA ILE A 106 -2.06 1.02 -2.17
C ILE A 106 -3.15 0.53 -1.20
N LEU A 107 -3.94 1.43 -0.63
CA LEU A 107 -5.01 1.12 0.31
C LEU A 107 -6.02 0.15 -0.30
N HIS A 108 -6.48 0.40 -1.52
CA HIS A 108 -7.46 -0.47 -2.16
C HIS A 108 -6.93 -1.91 -2.33
N LYS A 109 -5.71 -2.06 -2.87
CA LYS A 109 -5.09 -3.38 -3.09
C LYS A 109 -4.74 -4.07 -1.78
N CYS A 110 -4.16 -3.33 -0.84
CA CYS A 110 -3.71 -3.88 0.44
C CYS A 110 -4.86 -4.27 1.33
N ASN A 111 -5.93 -3.46 1.44
CA ASN A 111 -7.11 -3.79 2.24
C ASN A 111 -7.80 -5.09 1.78
N VAL A 112 -7.88 -5.30 0.46
CA VAL A 112 -8.43 -6.55 -0.10
C VAL A 112 -7.55 -7.73 0.28
N GLN A 113 -6.23 -7.61 0.11
CA GLN A 113 -5.30 -8.70 0.40
C GLN A 113 -5.20 -9.00 1.90
N SER A 114 -5.13 -7.98 2.74
CA SER A 114 -5.12 -8.14 4.20
C SER A 114 -6.43 -8.73 4.71
N LEU A 115 -7.56 -8.52 4.03
CA LEU A 115 -8.83 -9.14 4.42
C LEU A 115 -8.80 -10.64 4.17
N ILE A 116 -8.29 -11.05 3.00
CA ILE A 116 -8.12 -12.47 2.66
C ILE A 116 -7.16 -13.13 3.66
N LEU A 117 -6.00 -12.54 3.89
CA LEU A 117 -5.02 -13.06 4.85
C LEU A 117 -5.55 -13.07 6.29
N GLY A 118 -6.30 -12.04 6.68
CA GLY A 118 -6.95 -11.97 7.99
C GLY A 118 -7.94 -13.12 8.18
N ARG A 119 -8.77 -13.41 7.18
CA ARG A 119 -9.68 -14.56 7.19
C ARG A 119 -8.91 -15.87 7.31
N ASP A 120 -7.87 -16.07 6.51
CA ASP A 120 -7.10 -17.32 6.48
C ASP A 120 -6.34 -17.53 7.81
N MET A 121 -5.90 -16.45 8.46
CA MET A 121 -5.30 -16.46 9.79
C MET A 121 -6.34 -16.47 10.93
N GLN A 122 -7.65 -16.50 10.63
CA GLN A 122 -8.73 -16.38 11.62
C GLN A 122 -8.59 -15.14 12.53
N LEU A 123 -8.18 -14.02 11.96
CA LEU A 123 -8.13 -12.72 12.58
C LEU A 123 -9.44 -11.95 12.30
N PRO A 124 -9.87 -11.05 13.20
CA PRO A 124 -11.06 -10.23 12.97
C PRO A 124 -10.94 -9.39 11.70
N ALA A 125 -12.07 -9.09 11.06
CA ALA A 125 -12.08 -8.16 9.93
C ALA A 125 -11.68 -6.75 10.40
N HIS A 126 -10.72 -6.13 9.70
CA HIS A 126 -10.20 -4.78 9.98
C HIS A 126 -10.88 -3.70 9.13
N ILE A 127 -11.79 -4.10 8.23
CA ILE A 127 -12.65 -3.22 7.45
C ILE A 127 -14.11 -3.53 7.75
N GLN A 128 -14.96 -2.52 7.71
CA GLN A 128 -16.40 -2.74 7.79
C GLN A 128 -16.88 -3.40 6.51
N LEU A 129 -17.43 -4.60 6.64
CA LEU A 129 -18.07 -5.29 5.53
C LEU A 129 -19.49 -4.74 5.32
N PRO A 130 -19.94 -4.56 4.07
CA PRO A 130 -21.33 -4.24 3.79
C PRO A 130 -22.25 -5.27 4.44
N ARG A 131 -23.26 -4.79 5.16
CA ARG A 131 -24.33 -5.63 5.71
C ARG A 131 -25.64 -5.17 5.11
N VAL A 132 -26.43 -6.12 4.62
CA VAL A 132 -27.82 -5.84 4.28
C VAL A 132 -28.57 -5.72 5.60
N SER A 133 -29.03 -4.51 5.93
CA SER A 133 -30.04 -4.36 6.97
C SER A 133 -31.37 -4.75 6.36
N GLY A 134 -31.91 -5.91 6.73
CA GLY A 134 -33.33 -6.19 6.52
C GLY A 134 -34.14 -5.13 7.28
N LYS A 135 -35.15 -4.58 6.63
CA LYS A 135 -36.27 -3.97 7.35
C LYS A 135 -37.10 -5.07 7.99
#